data_AF-A0A833ECM5-F1
#
_entry.id   AF-A0A833ECM5-F1
#
_cell.length_a   1.000
_cell.length_b   1.000
_cell.length_c   1.000
_cell.angle_alpha   90.00
_cell.angle_beta   90.00
_cell.angle_gamma   90.00
#
_symmetry.space_group_name_H-M   'P 1'
#
loop_
_entity.id
_entity.type
_entity.pdbx_description
1 polymer ?
#
loop_
_entity_poly.entity_id
_entity_poly.type
_entity_poly.pdbx_seq_one_letter_code
_entity_poly.pdbx_strand_id
1 'polypeptide(L)'
;MSIEAIFTDLDGTLIPPNVKREEASLTPRMERTLRGLTSKGFKIAAVTTKDYRFASRILPFAHAWATVGGLEIKTLDGRRKIHQSVFEEQTALKKALQLAETKASNVDATVEYKLLSDGYTLAGFCFDWRFSSSKKAAQEVAAKLHEEAKNLGLCSILYSGRPYLDVYATEVDKGYALSTLKQLLNIRGEVVYLGDSEVDNPAFIKADISIGIIHEETPHNLAARYKISFRTLEDLLETLLEFGERAFLQKLVGV
;
A
#
# COMPACT_ATOMS: atom_id res chain seq x y z
N MET A 1 5.57 -15.63 -20.78
CA MET A 1 4.33 -16.27 -20.30
C MET A 1 3.21 -15.25 -20.48
N SER A 2 1.95 -15.56 -20.18
CA SER A 2 0.87 -14.55 -20.22
C SER A 2 0.72 -13.88 -18.87
N ILE A 3 0.23 -12.64 -18.84
CA ILE A 3 -0.08 -11.90 -17.62
C ILE A 3 -1.34 -12.51 -17.00
N GLU A 4 -1.23 -12.97 -15.75
CA GLU A 4 -2.35 -13.57 -15.02
C GLU A 4 -2.88 -12.65 -13.91
N ALA A 5 -2.00 -11.82 -13.33
CA ALA A 5 -2.35 -11.00 -12.18
C ALA A 5 -1.83 -9.57 -12.27
N ILE A 6 -2.58 -8.65 -11.65
CA ILE A 6 -2.19 -7.26 -11.42
C ILE A 6 -2.30 -7.01 -9.93
N PHE A 7 -1.16 -6.87 -9.28
CA PHE A 7 -1.07 -6.47 -7.88
C PHE A 7 -0.67 -5.00 -7.81
N THR A 8 -1.21 -4.26 -6.86
CA THR A 8 -1.10 -2.80 -6.88
C THR A 8 -1.09 -2.23 -5.48
N ASP A 9 -0.22 -1.24 -5.26
CA ASP A 9 -0.46 -0.28 -4.19
C ASP A 9 -1.68 0.59 -4.51
N LEU A 10 -2.12 1.38 -3.53
CA LEU A 10 -3.33 2.19 -3.60
C LEU A 10 -3.00 3.69 -3.64
N ASP A 11 -2.61 4.27 -2.50
CA ASP A 11 -2.28 5.70 -2.39
C ASP A 11 -1.03 6.02 -3.21
N GLY A 12 -1.05 7.07 -4.03
CA GLY A 12 0.04 7.43 -4.95
C GLY A 12 0.09 6.59 -6.24
N THR A 13 -0.56 5.43 -6.25
CA THR A 13 -0.58 4.49 -7.38
C THR A 13 -1.91 4.50 -8.14
N LEU A 14 -3.01 4.02 -7.52
CA LEU A 14 -4.36 4.08 -8.11
C LEU A 14 -5.15 5.31 -7.67
N ILE A 15 -4.82 5.83 -6.49
CA ILE A 15 -5.44 6.99 -5.88
C ILE A 15 -4.42 8.14 -5.95
N PRO A 16 -4.83 9.36 -6.29
CA PRO A 16 -3.90 10.49 -6.28
C PRO A 16 -3.21 10.67 -4.92
N PRO A 17 -1.96 11.14 -4.89
CA PRO A 17 -1.31 11.53 -3.64
C PRO A 17 -2.05 12.72 -3.00
N ASN A 18 -1.74 13.01 -1.73
CA ASN A 18 -2.31 14.13 -0.95
C ASN A 18 -3.84 14.17 -0.77
N VAL A 19 -4.55 13.09 -1.05
CA VAL A 19 -5.99 13.00 -0.77
C VAL A 19 -6.20 12.59 0.69
N LYS A 20 -7.25 13.13 1.32
CA LYS A 20 -7.68 12.66 2.65
C LYS A 20 -8.21 11.23 2.54
N ARG A 21 -8.04 10.45 3.60
CA ARG A 21 -8.44 9.04 3.62
C ARG A 21 -9.91 8.84 3.25
N GLU A 22 -10.79 9.73 3.69
CA GLU A 22 -12.23 9.67 3.46
C GLU A 22 -12.61 9.98 2.01
N GLU A 23 -11.85 10.88 1.37
CA GLU A 23 -12.05 11.35 0.00
C GLU A 23 -11.38 10.41 -1.04
N ALA A 24 -10.46 9.56 -0.58
CA ALA A 24 -9.76 8.60 -1.42
C ALA A 24 -10.76 7.66 -2.14
N SER A 25 -10.65 7.64 -3.47
CA SER A 25 -11.49 6.86 -4.37
C SER A 25 -10.80 6.62 -5.71
N LEU A 26 -11.22 5.58 -6.43
CA LEU A 26 -10.85 5.40 -7.83
C LEU A 26 -11.64 6.37 -8.71
N THR A 27 -11.06 6.76 -9.84
CA THR A 27 -11.85 7.36 -10.91
C THR A 27 -12.86 6.33 -11.45
N PRO A 28 -14.04 6.75 -11.94
CA PRO A 28 -15.02 5.84 -12.54
C PRO A 28 -14.48 5.06 -13.75
N ARG A 29 -13.50 5.62 -14.47
CA ARG A 29 -12.85 4.93 -15.59
C ARG A 29 -11.88 3.87 -15.08
N MET A 30 -11.01 4.15 -14.11
CA MET A 30 -10.13 3.18 -13.47
C MET A 30 -10.91 2.01 -12.88
N GLU A 31 -11.99 2.28 -12.13
CA GLU A 31 -12.82 1.20 -11.57
C GLU A 31 -13.40 0.30 -12.67
N ARG A 32 -13.97 0.88 -13.73
CA ARG A 32 -14.49 0.10 -14.88
C ARG A 32 -13.40 -0.72 -15.54
N THR A 33 -12.21 -0.15 -15.73
CA THR A 33 -11.07 -0.84 -16.33
C THR A 33 -10.63 -2.04 -15.50
N LEU A 34 -10.43 -1.86 -14.20
CA LEU A 34 -10.02 -2.94 -13.29
C LEU A 34 -11.09 -4.04 -13.20
N ARG A 35 -12.38 -3.67 -13.12
CA ARG A 35 -13.48 -4.65 -13.18
C ARG A 35 -13.51 -5.40 -14.51
N GLY A 36 -13.34 -4.71 -15.63
CA GLY A 36 -13.23 -5.33 -16.95
C GLY A 36 -12.10 -6.36 -17.03
N LEU A 37 -10.94 -6.04 -16.44
CA LEU A 37 -9.82 -6.98 -16.34
C LEU A 37 -10.20 -8.20 -15.49
N THR A 38 -10.87 -8.02 -14.35
CA THR A 38 -11.37 -9.18 -13.58
C THR A 38 -12.33 -10.06 -14.39
N SER A 39 -13.21 -9.46 -15.20
CA SER A 39 -14.12 -10.20 -16.09
C SER A 39 -13.40 -10.96 -17.20
N LYS A 40 -12.21 -10.51 -17.63
CA LYS A 40 -11.33 -11.22 -18.56
C LYS A 40 -10.46 -12.31 -17.90
N GLY A 41 -10.60 -12.51 -16.58
CA GLY A 41 -9.92 -13.56 -15.84
C GLY A 41 -8.67 -13.11 -15.09
N PHE A 42 -8.27 -11.84 -15.18
CA PHE A 42 -7.12 -11.32 -14.43
C PHE A 42 -7.41 -11.32 -12.93
N LYS A 43 -6.42 -11.75 -12.14
CA LYS A 43 -6.47 -11.66 -10.68
C LYS A 43 -5.96 -10.29 -10.23
N ILE A 44 -6.79 -9.56 -9.49
CA ILE A 44 -6.41 -8.25 -8.94
C ILE A 44 -6.24 -8.37 -7.43
N ALA A 45 -5.16 -7.82 -6.88
CA ALA A 45 -4.97 -7.74 -5.44
C ALA A 45 -4.38 -6.39 -5.00
N ALA A 46 -4.84 -5.88 -3.86
CA ALA A 46 -4.22 -4.72 -3.22
C ALA A 46 -2.99 -5.15 -2.41
N VAL A 47 -1.91 -4.38 -2.47
CA VAL A 47 -0.70 -4.53 -1.64
C VAL A 47 -0.34 -3.17 -1.06
N THR A 48 -0.85 -2.90 0.13
CA THR A 48 -0.84 -1.55 0.71
C THR A 48 -0.40 -1.55 2.17
N THR A 49 0.15 -0.43 2.61
CA THR A 49 0.42 -0.15 4.02
C THR A 49 -0.84 0.28 4.78
N LYS A 50 -1.97 0.51 4.10
CA LYS A 50 -3.28 0.79 4.70
C LYS A 50 -3.94 -0.47 5.26
N ASP A 51 -4.95 -0.26 6.10
CA ASP A 51 -5.74 -1.33 6.69
C ASP A 51 -6.72 -1.98 5.69
N TYR A 52 -7.31 -3.11 6.12
CA TYR A 52 -8.25 -3.85 5.30
C TYR A 52 -9.51 -3.04 4.96
N ARG A 53 -10.04 -2.26 5.92
CA ARG A 53 -11.26 -1.47 5.70
C ARG A 53 -11.06 -0.46 4.57
N PHE A 54 -9.91 0.21 4.53
CA PHE A 54 -9.57 1.08 3.42
C PHE A 54 -9.42 0.31 2.11
N ALA A 55 -8.58 -0.71 2.09
CA ALA A 55 -8.25 -1.42 0.86
C ALA A 55 -9.47 -2.08 0.20
N SER A 56 -10.34 -2.69 1.01
CA SER A 56 -11.58 -3.33 0.56
C SER A 56 -12.67 -2.33 0.16
N ARG A 57 -12.65 -1.10 0.66
CA ARG A 57 -13.52 -0.01 0.17
C ARG A 57 -13.07 0.47 -1.21
N ILE A 58 -11.77 0.63 -1.44
CA ILE A 58 -11.21 1.11 -2.71
C ILE A 58 -11.33 0.03 -3.80
N LEU A 59 -11.00 -1.22 -3.47
CA LEU A 59 -11.06 -2.35 -4.39
C LEU A 59 -11.98 -3.45 -3.84
N PRO A 60 -13.32 -3.25 -3.79
CA PRO A 60 -14.26 -4.23 -3.22
C PRO A 60 -14.40 -5.50 -4.08
N PHE A 61 -13.87 -5.48 -5.31
CA PHE A 61 -13.91 -6.58 -6.27
C PHE A 61 -12.54 -7.26 -6.44
N ALA A 62 -11.53 -6.88 -5.66
CA ALA A 62 -10.25 -7.56 -5.68
C ALA A 62 -10.40 -9.02 -5.22
N HIS A 63 -9.50 -9.86 -5.71
CA HIS A 63 -9.42 -11.27 -5.33
C HIS A 63 -8.68 -11.45 -4.00
N ALA A 64 -7.89 -10.47 -3.59
CA ALA A 64 -7.21 -10.45 -2.31
C ALA A 64 -6.73 -9.03 -1.90
N TRP A 65 -6.42 -8.88 -0.62
CA TRP A 65 -5.86 -7.68 -0.02
C TRP A 65 -4.72 -8.09 0.91
N ALA A 66 -3.51 -7.65 0.61
CA ALA A 66 -2.40 -7.63 1.54
C ALA A 66 -2.30 -6.23 2.13
N THR A 67 -2.66 -6.12 3.41
CA THR A 67 -2.85 -4.88 4.14
C THR A 67 -1.80 -4.74 5.24
N VAL A 68 -1.65 -3.50 5.74
CA VAL A 68 -0.66 -3.15 6.76
C VAL A 68 0.74 -3.63 6.35
N GLY A 69 1.08 -3.49 5.07
CA GLY A 69 2.38 -3.85 4.53
C GLY A 69 2.66 -5.37 4.52
N GLY A 70 1.60 -6.19 4.50
CA GLY A 70 1.70 -7.65 4.46
C GLY A 70 1.53 -8.35 5.81
N LEU A 71 1.28 -7.60 6.88
CA LEU A 71 0.97 -8.17 8.20
C LEU A 71 -0.40 -8.87 8.24
N GLU A 72 -1.31 -8.50 7.34
CA GLU A 72 -2.52 -9.27 7.08
C GLU A 72 -2.68 -9.48 5.57
N ILE A 73 -3.02 -10.70 5.19
CA ILE A 73 -3.36 -11.05 3.82
C ILE A 73 -4.68 -11.80 3.86
N LYS A 74 -5.67 -11.27 3.15
CA LYS A 74 -7.01 -11.84 3.08
C LYS A 74 -7.43 -12.01 1.64
N THR A 75 -7.96 -13.16 1.28
CA THR A 75 -8.52 -13.45 -0.05
C THR A 75 -10.03 -13.30 -0.05
N LEU A 76 -10.60 -13.10 -1.24
CA LEU A 76 -12.05 -12.98 -1.43
C LEU A 76 -12.80 -14.27 -1.01
N ASP A 77 -12.18 -15.44 -1.17
CA ASP A 77 -12.72 -16.74 -0.75
C ASP A 77 -12.62 -16.99 0.77
N GLY A 78 -12.16 -16.02 1.55
CA GLY A 78 -12.17 -16.04 3.00
C GLY A 78 -10.90 -16.58 3.65
N ARG A 79 -9.89 -17.02 2.90
CA ARG A 79 -8.58 -17.37 3.48
C ARG A 79 -7.91 -16.12 4.05
N ARG A 80 -7.26 -16.28 5.20
CA ARG A 80 -6.64 -15.18 5.95
C ARG A 80 -5.30 -15.66 6.53
N LYS A 81 -4.27 -14.85 6.38
CA LYS A 81 -2.96 -15.01 7.01
C LYS A 81 -2.64 -13.74 7.78
N ILE A 82 -2.18 -13.88 9.02
CA ILE A 82 -1.80 -12.77 9.88
C ILE A 82 -0.39 -13.06 10.37
N HIS A 83 0.46 -12.04 10.39
CA HIS A 83 1.79 -12.17 10.96
C HIS A 83 1.70 -12.30 12.49
N GLN A 84 2.37 -13.30 13.06
CA GLN A 84 2.25 -13.65 14.49
C GLN A 84 2.64 -12.49 15.41
N SER A 85 3.63 -11.69 15.03
CA SER A 85 4.08 -10.52 15.80
C SER A 85 2.98 -9.50 16.06
N VAL A 86 1.93 -9.45 15.22
CA VAL A 86 0.78 -8.58 15.49
C VAL A 86 0.17 -8.92 16.85
N PHE A 87 0.13 -10.18 17.24
CA PHE A 87 -0.39 -10.59 18.55
C PHE A 87 0.64 -10.42 19.67
N GLU A 88 1.90 -10.74 19.40
CA GLU A 88 3.00 -10.68 20.38
C GLU A 88 3.27 -9.24 20.84
N GLU A 89 3.18 -8.27 19.91
CA GLU A 89 3.54 -6.87 20.15
C GLU A 89 2.36 -5.98 20.55
N GLN A 90 1.19 -6.57 20.89
CA GLN A 90 -0.02 -5.80 21.25
C GLN A 90 0.22 -4.81 22.40
N THR A 91 0.98 -5.20 23.42
CA THR A 91 1.28 -4.34 24.57
C THR A 91 2.14 -3.15 24.16
N ALA A 92 3.19 -3.40 23.37
CA ALA A 92 4.08 -2.36 22.85
C ALA A 92 3.32 -1.39 21.92
N LEU A 93 2.53 -1.92 20.99
CA LEU A 93 1.70 -1.13 20.07
C LEU A 93 0.73 -0.22 20.81
N LYS A 94 -0.01 -0.73 21.80
CA LYS A 94 -0.96 0.07 22.58
C LYS A 94 -0.27 1.20 23.35
N LYS A 95 0.91 0.92 23.92
CA LYS A 95 1.71 1.92 24.63
C LYS A 95 2.20 3.03 23.69
N ALA A 96 2.73 2.66 22.52
CA ALA A 96 3.18 3.61 21.52
C ALA A 96 2.02 4.45 20.97
N LEU A 97 0.86 3.82 20.72
CA LEU A 97 -0.35 4.49 20.25
C LEU A 97 -0.86 5.52 21.26
N GLN A 98 -0.98 5.15 22.54
CA GLN A 98 -1.43 6.07 23.60
C GLN A 98 -0.53 7.32 23.68
N LEU A 99 0.77 7.13 23.49
CA LEU A 99 1.74 8.23 23.46
C LEU A 99 1.57 9.10 22.23
N ALA A 100 1.35 8.50 21.06
CA ALA A 100 1.07 9.21 19.82
C ALA A 100 -0.20 10.05 19.93
N GLU A 101 -1.30 9.49 20.45
CA GLU A 101 -2.57 10.19 20.68
C GLU A 101 -2.39 11.40 21.60
N THR A 102 -1.69 11.20 22.73
CA THR A 102 -1.42 12.27 23.70
C THR A 102 -0.63 13.42 23.06
N LYS A 103 0.34 13.09 22.20
CA LYS A 103 1.17 14.10 21.53
C LYS A 103 0.48 14.76 20.35
N ALA A 104 -0.40 14.04 19.64
CA ALA A 104 -1.06 14.51 18.43
C ALA A 104 -1.88 15.78 18.66
N SER A 105 -2.64 15.85 19.76
CA SER A 105 -3.46 17.02 20.11
C SER A 105 -2.64 18.30 20.32
N ASN A 106 -1.38 18.19 20.75
CA ASN A 106 -0.53 19.34 21.02
C ASN A 106 0.06 19.97 19.75
N VAL A 107 0.06 19.22 18.64
CA VAL A 107 0.69 19.65 17.38
C VAL A 107 -0.27 19.56 16.20
N ASP A 108 -1.59 19.45 16.46
CA ASP A 108 -2.61 19.44 15.40
C ASP A 108 -2.33 18.34 14.35
N ALA A 109 -1.91 17.17 14.84
CA ALA A 109 -1.69 15.97 14.04
C ALA A 109 -2.84 14.98 14.23
N THR A 110 -2.97 14.04 13.29
CA THR A 110 -3.95 12.96 13.33
C THR A 110 -3.24 11.63 13.57
N VAL A 111 -3.89 10.73 14.31
CA VAL A 111 -3.44 9.34 14.43
C VAL A 111 -4.42 8.43 13.68
N GLU A 112 -3.94 7.82 12.60
CA GLU A 112 -4.69 6.84 11.81
C GLU A 112 -4.38 5.43 12.32
N TYR A 113 -5.40 4.71 12.77
CA TYR A 113 -5.29 3.34 13.26
C TYR A 113 -5.21 2.38 12.07
N LYS A 114 -4.31 1.40 12.15
CA LYS A 114 -4.23 0.30 11.16
C LYS A 114 -4.70 -0.98 11.81
N LEU A 115 -6.00 -1.22 11.70
CA LEU A 115 -6.65 -2.39 12.29
C LEU A 115 -6.65 -3.56 11.31
N LEU A 116 -6.65 -4.77 11.86
CA LEU A 116 -6.92 -5.96 11.07
C LEU A 116 -8.38 -5.99 10.58
N SER A 117 -8.68 -6.91 9.66
CA SER A 117 -10.02 -7.08 9.09
C SER A 117 -11.12 -7.47 10.09
N ASP A 118 -10.77 -7.92 11.30
CA ASP A 118 -11.71 -8.09 12.41
C ASP A 118 -12.23 -6.75 12.98
N GLY A 119 -11.52 -5.65 12.71
CA GLY A 119 -11.90 -4.32 13.14
C GLY A 119 -11.56 -3.97 14.58
N TYR A 120 -10.79 -4.79 15.28
CA TYR A 120 -10.44 -4.58 16.69
C TYR A 120 -8.93 -4.74 16.95
N THR A 121 -8.27 -5.67 16.28
CA THR A 121 -6.85 -5.94 16.52
C THR A 121 -5.97 -4.89 15.82
N LEU A 122 -5.16 -4.20 16.60
CA LEU A 122 -4.23 -3.17 16.12
C LEU A 122 -2.99 -3.83 15.52
N ALA A 123 -2.66 -3.56 14.25
CA ALA A 123 -1.43 -4.03 13.62
C ALA A 123 -0.38 -2.91 13.41
N GLY A 124 -0.82 -1.66 13.53
CA GLY A 124 0.03 -0.48 13.45
C GLY A 124 -0.79 0.80 13.54
N PHE A 125 -0.14 1.93 13.41
CA PHE A 125 -0.77 3.24 13.29
C PHE A 125 0.11 4.18 12.46
N CYS A 126 -0.48 5.27 11.96
CA CYS A 126 0.22 6.36 11.32
C CYS A 126 0.00 7.63 12.14
N PHE A 127 1.08 8.32 12.49
CA PHE A 127 1.04 9.68 13.00
C PHE A 127 1.23 10.63 11.83
N ASP A 128 0.18 11.37 11.47
CA ASP A 128 0.08 12.19 10.27
C ASP A 128 -0.04 13.68 10.63
N TRP A 129 0.92 14.48 10.19
CA TRP A 129 0.94 15.92 10.42
C TRP A 129 0.90 16.75 9.12
N ARG A 130 0.41 16.16 8.01
CA ARG A 130 0.28 16.86 6.72
C ARG A 130 -0.47 18.19 6.83
N PHE A 131 -1.52 18.19 7.63
CA PHE A 131 -2.41 19.33 7.83
C PHE A 131 -2.15 20.11 9.14
N SER A 132 -1.09 19.77 9.87
CA SER A 132 -0.73 20.48 11.10
C SER A 132 -0.41 21.95 10.83
N SER A 133 -0.97 22.82 11.66
CA SER A 133 -0.63 24.25 11.72
C SER A 133 0.84 24.53 12.10
N SER A 134 1.53 23.61 12.79
CA SER A 134 2.93 23.76 13.19
C SER A 134 3.78 22.55 12.76
N LYS A 135 4.04 22.45 11.45
CA LYS A 135 4.77 21.33 10.84
C LYS A 135 6.12 21.01 11.50
N LYS A 136 6.88 22.04 11.90
CA LYS A 136 8.18 21.85 12.56
C LYS A 136 8.04 21.18 13.92
N ALA A 137 7.12 21.67 14.75
CA ALA A 137 6.86 21.07 16.07
C ALA A 137 6.32 19.64 15.93
N ALA A 138 5.43 19.41 14.96
CA ALA A 138 4.92 18.08 14.68
C ALA A 138 6.01 17.11 14.20
N GLN A 139 6.95 17.57 13.38
CA GLN A 139 8.10 16.78 12.94
C GLN A 139 9.03 16.41 14.11
N GLU A 140 9.29 17.34 15.04
CA GLU A 140 10.07 17.06 16.25
C GLU A 140 9.37 16.03 17.16
N VAL A 141 8.04 16.11 17.28
CA VAL A 141 7.22 15.11 17.98
C VAL A 141 7.30 13.75 17.30
N ALA A 142 7.16 13.71 15.98
CA ALA A 142 7.26 12.48 15.20
C ALA A 142 8.64 11.83 15.34
N ALA A 143 9.72 12.59 15.31
CA ALA A 143 11.07 12.07 15.53
C ALA A 143 11.23 11.41 16.92
N LYS A 144 10.64 12.00 17.96
CA LYS A 144 10.64 11.40 19.32
C LYS A 144 9.80 10.13 19.37
N LEU A 145 8.61 10.13 18.76
CA LEU A 145 7.75 8.95 18.67
C LEU A 145 8.43 7.82 17.89
N HIS A 146 9.20 8.15 16.85
CA HIS A 146 9.96 7.19 16.06
C HIS A 146 10.95 6.42 16.93
N GLU A 147 11.77 7.13 17.70
CA GLU A 147 12.74 6.52 18.63
C GLU A 147 12.06 5.76 19.77
N GLU A 148 10.99 6.30 20.35
CA GLU A 148 10.20 5.63 21.39
C GLU A 148 9.61 4.31 20.91
N ALA A 149 9.05 4.26 19.69
CA ALA A 149 8.53 3.04 19.11
C ALA A 149 9.63 1.99 18.89
N LYS A 150 10.80 2.40 18.40
CA LYS A 150 11.95 1.49 18.23
C LYS A 150 12.46 0.94 19.56
N ASN A 151 12.49 1.77 20.61
CA ASN A 151 12.85 1.34 21.96
C ASN A 151 11.85 0.33 22.56
N LEU A 152 10.61 0.30 22.05
CA LEU A 152 9.61 -0.71 22.40
C LEU A 152 9.70 -1.98 21.54
N GLY A 153 10.69 -2.09 20.64
CA GLY A 153 10.85 -3.23 19.74
C GLY A 153 9.97 -3.17 18.48
N LEU A 154 9.21 -2.09 18.28
CA LEU A 154 8.32 -1.94 17.13
C LEU A 154 9.08 -1.50 15.88
N CYS A 155 8.55 -1.86 14.71
CA CYS A 155 9.01 -1.25 13.46
C CYS A 155 8.42 0.15 13.35
N SER A 156 9.27 1.11 13.02
CA SER A 156 8.90 2.52 12.88
C SER A 156 9.58 3.07 11.63
N ILE A 157 8.81 3.73 10.76
CA ILE A 157 9.27 4.27 9.49
C ILE A 157 8.95 5.76 9.46
N LEU A 158 10.00 6.58 9.58
CA LEU A 158 9.94 8.02 9.41
C LEU A 158 10.39 8.38 8.00
N TYR A 159 9.47 8.81 7.15
CA TYR A 159 9.75 9.07 5.74
C TYR A 159 10.44 10.43 5.55
N SER A 160 11.58 10.43 4.86
CA SER A 160 12.28 11.68 4.55
C SER A 160 11.42 12.57 3.66
N GLY A 161 11.22 13.83 4.09
CA GLY A 161 10.45 14.82 3.32
C GLY A 161 8.94 14.60 3.29
N ARG A 162 8.39 13.58 3.98
CA ARG A 162 6.95 13.31 4.01
C ARG A 162 6.36 13.50 5.41
N PRO A 163 5.13 14.04 5.56
CA PRO A 163 4.64 14.50 6.86
C PRO A 163 3.91 13.41 7.65
N TYR A 164 4.47 12.20 7.68
CA TYR A 164 3.89 11.08 8.39
C TYR A 164 4.95 10.09 8.90
N LEU A 165 4.58 9.40 9.98
CA LEU A 165 5.35 8.36 10.64
C LEU A 165 4.47 7.13 10.76
N ASP A 166 4.91 6.02 10.17
CA ASP A 166 4.22 4.75 10.35
C ASP A 166 4.90 3.92 11.46
N VAL A 167 4.08 3.27 12.30
CA VAL A 167 4.53 2.33 13.34
C VAL A 167 3.76 1.02 13.18
N TYR A 168 4.48 -0.10 13.25
CA TYR A 168 3.95 -1.45 13.02
C TYR A 168 4.44 -2.43 14.08
N ALA A 169 3.73 -3.55 14.23
CA ALA A 169 4.15 -4.65 15.08
C ALA A 169 5.55 -5.18 14.72
N THR A 170 5.89 -5.23 13.43
CA THR A 170 7.20 -5.66 12.94
C THR A 170 7.47 -5.06 11.57
N GLU A 171 8.63 -5.35 11.00
CA GLU A 171 9.00 -4.92 9.65
C GLU A 171 7.97 -5.36 8.62
N VAL A 172 7.59 -4.43 7.74
CA VAL A 172 6.64 -4.66 6.66
C VAL A 172 7.40 -4.99 5.38
N ASP A 173 6.92 -5.97 4.62
CA ASP A 173 7.55 -6.40 3.37
C ASP A 173 6.47 -6.67 2.31
N LYS A 174 6.29 -5.70 1.41
CA LYS A 174 5.37 -5.84 0.27
C LYS A 174 5.80 -6.92 -0.73
N GLY A 175 7.08 -7.28 -0.75
CA GLY A 175 7.60 -8.40 -1.51
C GLY A 175 7.16 -9.75 -0.92
N TYR A 176 7.23 -9.91 0.39
CA TYR A 176 6.63 -11.06 1.07
C TYR A 176 5.12 -11.14 0.82
N ALA A 177 4.43 -10.00 0.88
CA ALA A 177 3.00 -9.92 0.54
C ALA A 177 2.73 -10.40 -0.89
N LEU A 178 3.47 -9.90 -1.88
CA LEU A 178 3.37 -10.31 -3.27
C LEU A 178 3.58 -11.82 -3.44
N SER A 179 4.65 -12.39 -2.87
CA SER A 179 4.92 -13.83 -2.96
C SER A 179 3.80 -14.66 -2.34
N THR A 180 3.29 -14.25 -1.19
CA THR A 180 2.21 -14.95 -0.50
C THR A 180 0.90 -14.87 -1.28
N LEU A 181 0.60 -13.71 -1.88
CA LEU A 181 -0.55 -13.55 -2.77
C LEU A 181 -0.45 -14.43 -4.01
N LYS A 182 0.72 -14.52 -4.66
CA LYS A 182 0.94 -15.45 -5.79
C LYS A 182 0.59 -16.88 -5.39
N GLN A 183 1.05 -17.34 -4.22
CA GLN A 183 0.76 -18.68 -3.72
C GLN A 183 -0.73 -18.87 -3.39
N LEU A 184 -1.33 -17.95 -2.65
CA LEU A 184 -2.74 -18.06 -2.25
C LEU A 184 -3.68 -18.02 -3.46
N LEU A 185 -3.40 -17.15 -4.44
CA LEU A 185 -4.21 -17.05 -5.64
C LEU A 185 -3.86 -18.10 -6.71
N ASN A 186 -2.89 -19.00 -6.43
CA ASN A 186 -2.40 -20.02 -7.35
C ASN A 186 -1.99 -19.46 -8.72
N ILE A 187 -1.32 -18.30 -8.71
CA ILE A 187 -0.84 -17.63 -9.91
C ILE A 187 0.34 -18.41 -10.49
N ARG A 188 0.26 -18.78 -11.77
CA ARG A 188 1.29 -19.52 -12.51
C ARG A 188 1.89 -18.69 -13.66
N GLY A 189 1.15 -17.70 -14.15
CA GLY A 189 1.59 -16.72 -15.13
C GLY A 189 2.32 -15.53 -14.51
N GLU A 190 2.49 -14.49 -15.33
CA GLU A 190 3.21 -13.27 -14.95
C GLU A 190 2.33 -12.35 -14.09
N VAL A 191 2.98 -11.70 -13.12
CA VAL A 191 2.37 -10.70 -12.25
C VAL A 191 2.91 -9.32 -12.61
N VAL A 192 1.98 -8.44 -12.96
CA VAL A 192 2.25 -7.00 -12.99
C VAL A 192 2.14 -6.46 -11.57
N TYR A 193 3.14 -5.71 -11.13
CA TYR A 193 3.08 -4.96 -9.88
C TYR A 193 3.18 -3.45 -10.13
N LEU A 194 2.25 -2.70 -9.54
CA LEU A 194 2.18 -1.24 -9.60
C LEU A 194 2.45 -0.65 -8.22
N GLY A 195 3.32 0.34 -8.12
CA GLY A 195 3.64 1.05 -6.87
C GLY A 195 4.33 2.39 -7.11
N ASP A 196 4.43 3.24 -6.11
CA ASP A 196 5.00 4.60 -6.22
C ASP A 196 6.05 4.94 -5.16
N SER A 197 6.36 4.03 -4.23
CA SER A 197 7.17 4.33 -3.05
C SER A 197 8.36 3.39 -2.85
N GLU A 198 9.28 3.76 -1.96
CA GLU A 198 10.40 2.87 -1.58
C GLU A 198 9.94 1.56 -0.94
N VAL A 199 8.79 1.59 -0.24
CA VAL A 199 8.20 0.40 0.41
C VAL A 199 7.73 -0.62 -0.62
N ASP A 200 7.58 -0.21 -1.89
CA ASP A 200 7.27 -1.09 -3.01
C ASP A 200 8.49 -1.80 -3.60
N ASN A 201 9.71 -1.36 -3.29
CA ASN A 201 10.93 -1.95 -3.86
C ASN A 201 11.04 -3.47 -3.68
N PRO A 202 10.73 -4.05 -2.50
CA PRO A 202 10.71 -5.50 -2.34
C PRO A 202 9.69 -6.22 -3.26
N ALA A 203 8.56 -5.58 -3.55
CA ALA A 203 7.57 -6.11 -4.49
C ALA A 203 8.02 -5.94 -5.95
N PHE A 204 8.63 -4.80 -6.31
CA PHE A 204 9.19 -4.59 -7.65
C PHE A 204 10.24 -5.64 -8.02
N ILE A 205 11.08 -6.04 -7.07
CA ILE A 205 12.13 -7.06 -7.26
C ILE A 205 11.52 -8.43 -7.54
N LYS A 206 10.34 -8.73 -6.97
CA LYS A 206 9.70 -10.06 -7.06
C LYS A 206 8.64 -10.15 -8.15
N ALA A 207 8.18 -9.03 -8.69
CA ALA A 207 7.21 -8.98 -9.77
C ALA A 207 7.85 -9.35 -11.11
N ASP A 208 7.08 -10.00 -11.97
CA ASP A 208 7.53 -10.36 -13.33
C ASP A 208 7.59 -9.09 -14.22
N ILE A 209 6.62 -8.18 -14.02
CA ILE A 209 6.57 -6.86 -14.64
C ILE A 209 6.36 -5.81 -13.54
N SER A 210 7.40 -5.06 -13.18
CA SER A 210 7.32 -3.99 -12.17
C SER A 210 7.21 -2.61 -12.82
N ILE A 211 6.17 -1.87 -12.44
CA ILE A 211 5.88 -0.53 -12.96
C ILE A 211 5.80 0.46 -11.80
N GLY A 212 6.76 1.39 -11.78
CA GLY A 212 6.79 2.52 -10.86
C GLY A 212 5.90 3.64 -11.37
N ILE A 213 4.96 4.09 -10.56
CA ILE A 213 4.05 5.19 -10.87
C ILE A 213 4.68 6.48 -10.37
N ILE A 214 4.92 7.40 -11.30
CA ILE A 214 5.65 8.65 -11.06
C ILE A 214 4.68 9.83 -10.92
N HIS A 215 4.76 10.50 -9.77
CA HIS A 215 4.17 11.79 -9.45
C HIS A 215 5.16 12.61 -8.60
N GLU A 216 4.75 13.79 -8.12
CA GLU A 216 5.63 14.77 -7.46
C GLU A 216 6.27 14.30 -6.15
N GLU A 217 5.67 13.33 -5.45
CA GLU A 217 6.18 12.77 -4.20
C GLU A 217 6.97 11.47 -4.40
N THR A 218 6.99 10.94 -5.62
CA THR A 218 7.65 9.69 -5.94
C THR A 218 9.17 9.83 -5.75
N PRO A 219 9.82 8.93 -4.98
CA PRO A 219 11.24 9.01 -4.75
C PRO A 219 12.03 8.56 -5.99
N HIS A 220 13.26 9.04 -6.14
CA HIS A 220 14.06 8.78 -7.34
C HIS A 220 14.59 7.33 -7.44
N ASN A 221 14.63 6.60 -6.34
CA ASN A 221 15.27 5.29 -6.18
C ASN A 221 14.30 4.09 -6.30
N LEU A 222 13.18 4.23 -7.02
CA LEU A 222 12.30 3.08 -7.29
C LEU A 222 13.04 2.01 -8.09
N ALA A 223 13.01 0.77 -7.58
CA ALA A 223 13.58 -0.44 -8.18
C ALA A 223 12.72 -1.00 -9.33
N ALA A 224 11.58 -0.38 -9.65
CA ALA A 224 10.72 -0.79 -10.74
C ALA A 224 11.45 -0.75 -12.10
N ARG A 225 11.21 -1.79 -12.91
CA ARG A 225 11.80 -1.92 -14.25
C ARG A 225 11.29 -0.86 -15.21
N TYR A 226 10.00 -0.60 -15.17
CA TYR A 226 9.35 0.43 -15.98
C TYR A 226 8.86 1.55 -15.09
N LYS A 227 8.80 2.77 -15.61
CA LYS A 227 8.34 3.96 -14.90
C LYS A 227 7.41 4.74 -15.81
N ILE A 228 6.21 5.04 -15.34
CA ILE A 228 5.20 5.79 -16.10
C ILE A 228 4.65 6.92 -15.25
N SER A 229 4.10 7.96 -15.88
CA SER A 229 3.38 8.99 -15.11
C SER A 229 2.08 8.42 -14.54
N PHE A 230 1.73 8.84 -13.32
CA PHE A 230 0.39 8.62 -12.74
C PHE A 230 -0.73 8.94 -13.74
N ARG A 231 -0.58 10.02 -14.52
CA ARG A 231 -1.57 10.47 -15.51
C ARG A 231 -1.81 9.47 -16.64
N THR A 232 -0.85 8.60 -16.92
CA THR A 232 -0.89 7.63 -18.03
C THR A 232 -1.27 6.21 -17.58
N LEU A 233 -1.36 5.95 -16.28
CA LEU A 233 -1.63 4.61 -15.74
C LEU A 233 -2.99 4.08 -16.22
N GLU A 234 -4.03 4.91 -16.15
CA GLU A 234 -5.38 4.53 -16.57
C GLU A 234 -5.42 4.13 -18.05
N ASP A 235 -4.78 4.91 -18.92
CA ASP A 235 -4.67 4.62 -20.35
C ASP A 235 -3.86 3.35 -20.64
N LEU A 236 -2.87 3.04 -19.81
CA LEU A 236 -2.08 1.81 -19.94
C LEU A 236 -2.90 0.58 -19.58
N LEU A 237 -3.63 0.62 -18.47
CA LEU A 237 -4.48 -0.50 -18.04
C LEU A 237 -5.68 -0.70 -18.98
N GLU A 238 -6.22 0.38 -19.54
CA GLU A 238 -7.26 0.28 -20.58
C GLU A 238 -6.68 -0.34 -21.87
N THR A 239 -5.41 -0.06 -22.20
CA THR A 239 -4.75 -0.73 -23.34
C THR A 239 -4.67 -2.24 -23.13
N LEU A 240 -4.33 -2.69 -21.92
CA LEU A 240 -4.34 -4.12 -21.58
C LEU A 240 -5.75 -4.71 -21.69
N LEU A 241 -6.77 -3.98 -21.22
CA LEU A 241 -8.15 -4.42 -21.28
C LEU A 241 -8.65 -4.54 -22.73
N GLU A 242 -8.42 -3.54 -23.57
CA GLU A 242 -9.01 -3.46 -24.92
C GLU A 242 -8.21 -4.23 -25.97
N PHE A 243 -6.88 -4.11 -25.93
CA PHE A 243 -5.98 -4.58 -26.99
C PHE A 243 -5.08 -5.74 -26.56
N GLY A 244 -5.13 -6.13 -25.29
CA GLY A 244 -4.41 -7.29 -24.75
C GLY A 244 -2.93 -7.04 -24.46
N GLU A 245 -2.25 -8.11 -24.06
CA GLU A 245 -0.90 -8.07 -23.48
C GLU A 245 0.15 -7.51 -24.44
N ARG A 246 0.08 -7.84 -25.73
CA ARG A 246 1.06 -7.37 -26.71
C ARG A 246 1.06 -5.84 -26.82
N ALA A 247 -0.13 -5.24 -26.92
CA ALA A 247 -0.28 -3.79 -27.01
C ALA A 247 0.13 -3.11 -25.69
N PHE A 248 -0.23 -3.72 -24.55
CA PHE A 248 0.20 -3.25 -23.23
C PHE A 248 1.73 -3.21 -23.10
N LEU A 249 2.43 -4.28 -23.49
CA LEU A 249 3.89 -4.36 -23.43
C LEU A 249 4.56 -3.39 -24.41
N GLN A 250 4.02 -3.22 -25.63
CA GLN A 250 4.51 -2.23 -26.60
C GLN A 250 4.43 -0.81 -26.02
N LYS A 251 3.26 -0.45 -25.47
CA LYS A 251 3.05 0.86 -24.83
C LYS A 251 3.97 1.08 -23.63
N LEU A 252 4.27 0.03 -22.87
CA LEU A 252 5.16 0.10 -21.71
C LEU A 252 6.64 0.32 -22.08
N VAL A 253 7.08 -0.24 -23.22
CA VAL A 253 8.45 -0.10 -23.73
C VAL A 253 8.61 1.16 -24.59
N GLY A 254 7.52 1.84 -24.94
CA GLY A 254 7.51 3.02 -25.81
C GLY A 254 7.74 2.69 -27.29
N VAL A 255 7.26 1.52 -27.75
CA VAL A 255 7.35 1.02 -29.13
C VAL A 255 6.00 1.08 -29.81
#